data_AF-A0A135L1D4-F1
#
_entry.id   AF-A0A135L1D4-F1
#
_cell.length_a   1.000
_cell.length_b   1.000
_cell.length_c   1.000
_cell.angle_alpha   90.00
_cell.angle_beta   90.00
_cell.angle_gamma   90.00
#
_symmetry.space_group_name_H-M   'P 1'
#
loop_
_entity.id
_entity.type
_entity.pdbx_description
1 polymer ?
#
loop_
_entity_poly.entity_id
_entity_poly.type
_entity_poly.pdbx_seq_one_letter_code
_entity_poly.pdbx_strand_id
1 'polypeptide(L)'
;MFKYAQQSFLDKNQKILLLAWAGSGEIAYPTDQESWVHCLTIPRELVLKEGKLYQKPAEQLKLLRTDSISEQGILQDETMEIENESDVYELEINFKEIEASRFGIELYSSEKEGLVLQFDREKQVII
;
A
#
# COMPACT_ATOMS: atom_id res chain seq x y z
N MET A 1 -0.41 5.94 -10.70
CA MET A 1 -1.36 6.66 -9.81
C MET A 1 -0.68 7.90 -9.27
N PHE A 2 -1.27 9.09 -9.44
CA PHE A 2 -0.72 10.32 -8.86
C PHE A 2 -1.37 10.60 -7.49
N LYS A 3 -0.59 11.11 -6.55
CA LYS A 3 -1.06 11.62 -5.26
C LYS A 3 -0.93 13.14 -5.29
N TYR A 4 -2.01 13.84 -5.58
CA TYR A 4 -1.99 15.29 -5.83
C TYR A 4 -2.84 16.07 -4.82
N ALA A 5 -2.67 17.40 -4.78
CA ALA A 5 -3.44 18.32 -3.93
C ALA A 5 -3.50 17.87 -2.46
N GLN A 6 -2.32 17.64 -1.86
CA GLN A 6 -2.22 17.16 -0.49
C GLN A 6 -2.54 18.29 0.49
N GLN A 7 -3.36 18.00 1.50
CA GLN A 7 -3.72 18.94 2.56
C GLN A 7 -3.47 18.30 3.92
N SER A 8 -2.85 19.05 4.82
CA SER A 8 -2.58 18.62 6.19
C SER A 8 -3.40 19.40 7.22
N PHE A 9 -3.62 18.76 8.37
CA PHE A 9 -4.33 19.32 9.51
C PHE A 9 -3.85 18.66 10.81
N LEU A 10 -4.10 19.32 11.94
CA LEU A 10 -3.81 18.77 13.26
C LEU A 10 -5.00 17.94 13.75
N ASP A 11 -4.74 16.77 14.33
CA ASP A 11 -5.74 16.03 15.09
C ASP A 11 -5.89 16.58 16.52
N LYS A 12 -6.82 16.02 17.30
CA LYS A 12 -7.04 16.40 18.71
C LYS A 12 -5.84 16.19 19.64
N ASN A 13 -4.84 15.41 19.20
CA ASN A 13 -3.62 15.09 19.92
C ASN A 13 -2.40 15.82 19.35
N GLN A 14 -2.61 16.84 18.51
CA GLN A 14 -1.55 17.61 17.83
C GLN A 14 -0.67 16.78 16.87
N LYS A 15 -1.16 15.64 16.39
CA LYS A 15 -0.53 14.89 15.30
C LYS A 15 -0.87 15.55 13.98
N ILE A 16 0.12 15.68 13.08
CA ILE A 16 -0.11 16.19 11.72
C ILE A 16 -0.62 15.03 10.86
N LEU A 17 -1.86 15.15 10.39
CA LEU A 17 -2.48 14.24 9.44
C LEU A 17 -2.43 14.83 8.03
N LEU A 18 -2.29 13.96 7.02
CA LEU A 18 -2.23 14.30 5.61
C LEU A 18 -3.23 13.45 4.82
N LEU A 19 -4.05 14.12 4.02
CA LEU A 19 -4.88 13.50 2.97
C LEU A 19 -4.46 14.05 1.61
N ALA A 20 -4.69 13.27 0.56
CA ALA A 20 -4.41 13.65 -0.81
C ALA A 20 -5.41 13.02 -1.76
N TRP A 21 -5.60 13.62 -2.93
CA TRP A 21 -6.33 12.97 -4.02
C TRP A 21 -5.49 11.85 -4.62
N ALA A 22 -6.09 10.67 -4.75
CA ALA A 22 -5.55 9.50 -5.39
C ALA A 22 -6.27 9.31 -6.73
N GLY A 23 -5.58 9.65 -7.82
CA GLY A 23 -6.16 9.67 -9.15
C GLY A 23 -5.11 9.96 -10.22
N SER A 24 -5.51 9.89 -11.49
CA SER A 24 -4.69 10.32 -12.62
C SER A 24 -5.55 11.16 -13.56
N GLY A 25 -4.98 12.19 -14.17
CA GLY A 25 -5.71 12.94 -15.19
C GLY A 25 -5.91 12.12 -16.46
N GLU A 26 -7.03 12.38 -17.14
CA GLU A 26 -7.28 12.09 -18.57
C GLU A 26 -7.09 10.63 -19.03
N ILE A 27 -7.58 9.66 -18.25
CA ILE A 27 -7.76 8.28 -18.72
C ILE A 27 -9.21 7.85 -18.57
N ALA A 28 -9.69 6.97 -19.44
CA ALA A 28 -10.99 6.34 -19.27
C ALA A 28 -10.92 5.41 -18.05
N TYR A 29 -11.80 5.64 -17.07
CA TYR A 29 -11.91 4.81 -15.88
C TYR A 29 -13.03 3.80 -16.06
N PRO A 30 -12.85 2.54 -15.61
CA PRO A 30 -13.96 1.59 -15.54
C PRO A 30 -15.16 2.15 -14.76
N THR A 31 -14.91 2.98 -13.74
CA THR A 31 -15.94 3.62 -12.91
C THR A 31 -16.61 4.85 -13.53
N ASP A 32 -16.20 5.28 -14.73
CA ASP A 32 -16.85 6.40 -15.44
C ASP A 32 -18.35 6.11 -15.68
N GLN A 33 -18.69 4.83 -15.90
CA GLN A 33 -20.08 4.37 -16.05
C GLN A 33 -20.92 4.62 -14.79
N GLU A 34 -20.27 4.63 -13.62
CA GLU A 34 -20.88 4.90 -12.31
C GLU A 34 -20.86 6.39 -11.94
N SER A 35 -20.45 7.27 -12.87
CA SER A 35 -20.30 8.71 -12.65
C SER A 35 -19.41 9.08 -11.46
N TRP A 36 -18.45 8.20 -11.14
CA TRP A 36 -17.52 8.39 -10.03
C TRP A 36 -16.08 8.18 -10.50
N VAL A 37 -15.20 9.12 -10.15
CA VAL A 37 -13.77 9.03 -10.44
C VAL A 37 -12.95 9.37 -9.21
N HIS A 38 -11.82 8.68 -9.08
CA HIS A 38 -10.81 8.89 -8.05
C HIS A 38 -11.29 8.60 -6.61
N CYS A 39 -10.37 8.73 -5.66
CA CYS A 39 -10.65 8.65 -4.24
C CYS A 39 -9.64 9.50 -3.46
N LEU A 40 -9.83 9.63 -2.15
CA LEU A 40 -8.79 10.13 -1.28
C LEU A 40 -7.82 8.99 -0.91
N THR A 41 -6.55 9.31 -0.70
CA THR A 41 -5.64 8.41 -0.01
C THR A 41 -6.12 8.17 1.42
N ILE A 42 -5.72 7.05 2.04
CA ILE A 42 -5.85 6.89 3.48
C ILE A 42 -5.17 8.06 4.25
N PRO A 43 -5.67 8.43 5.44
CA PRO A 43 -5.02 9.42 6.29
C PRO A 43 -3.65 8.92 6.71
N ARG A 44 -2.64 9.78 6.55
CA ARG A 44 -1.24 9.51 6.93
C ARG A 44 -0.80 10.47 8.02
N GLU A 45 -0.17 9.95 9.07
CA GLU A 45 0.52 10.75 10.07
C GLU A 45 1.90 11.15 9.52
N LEU A 46 2.24 12.44 9.62
CA LEU A 46 3.54 12.98 9.27
C LEU A 46 4.44 13.09 10.50
N VAL A 47 5.64 12.51 10.41
CA VAL A 47 6.63 12.52 11.50
C VAL A 47 7.99 12.95 10.95
N LEU A 48 8.61 13.95 11.58
CA LEU A 48 9.98 14.33 11.28
C LEU A 48 10.93 13.56 12.22
N LYS A 49 11.77 12.69 11.66
CA LYS A 49 12.80 11.95 12.41
C LYS A 49 14.13 12.10 11.69
N GLU A 50 15.18 12.50 12.41
CA GLU A 50 16.54 12.62 11.86
C GLU A 50 16.59 13.47 10.57
N GLY A 51 15.82 14.56 10.54
CA GLY A 51 15.74 15.46 9.39
C GLY A 51 14.96 14.91 8.18
N LYS A 52 14.38 13.71 8.28
CA LYS A 52 13.59 13.07 7.22
C LYS A 52 12.11 13.06 7.58
N LEU A 53 11.28 13.36 6.58
CA LEU A 53 9.83 13.32 6.71
C LEU A 53 9.32 11.89 6.44
N TYR A 54 8.74 11.27 7.46
CA TYR A 54 8.10 9.97 7.38
C TYR A 54 6.60 10.14 7.28
N GLN A 55 5.97 9.28 6.47
CA GLN A 55 4.51 9.17 6.40
C GLN A 55 4.14 7.74 6.79
N LYS A 56 3.25 7.59 7.76
CA LYS A 56 2.72 6.28 8.19
C LYS A 56 1.20 6.31 8.18
N PRO A 57 0.50 5.19 7.95
CA PRO A 57 -0.94 5.14 8.13
C PRO A 57 -1.35 5.70 9.50
N ALA A 58 -2.42 6.49 9.55
CA ALA A 58 -2.94 7.00 10.81
C ALA A 58 -3.33 5.84 11.74
N GLU A 59 -2.98 5.95 13.02
CA GLU A 59 -3.19 4.90 14.02
C GLU A 59 -4.65 4.46 14.13
N GLN A 60 -5.59 5.38 13.90
CA GLN A 60 -7.03 5.15 13.93
C GLN A 60 -7.51 4.20 12.82
N LEU A 61 -6.75 4.01 11.75
CA LEU A 61 -7.09 3.03 10.70
C LEU A 61 -7.10 1.60 11.25
N LYS A 62 -6.41 1.33 12.36
CA LYS A 62 -6.48 0.03 13.05
C LYS A 62 -7.90 -0.34 13.51
N LEU A 63 -8.79 0.64 13.69
CA LEU A 63 -10.19 0.42 14.05
C LEU A 63 -11.00 -0.22 12.90
N LEU A 64 -10.49 -0.18 11.67
CA LEU A 64 -11.11 -0.81 10.50
C LEU A 64 -10.72 -2.29 10.35
N ARG A 65 -9.75 -2.77 11.14
CA ARG A 65 -9.34 -4.17 11.13
C ARG A 65 -10.45 -5.03 11.71
N THR A 66 -10.76 -6.12 11.02
CA THR A 66 -11.74 -7.12 11.42
C THR A 66 -11.02 -8.42 11.72
N ASP A 67 -11.25 -9.46 10.94
CA ASP A 67 -10.57 -10.73 11.05
C ASP A 67 -9.16 -10.64 10.45
N SER A 68 -8.23 -11.42 10.99
CA SER A 68 -6.84 -11.46 10.53
C SER A 68 -6.40 -12.90 10.30
N ILE A 69 -5.75 -13.14 9.18
CA ILE A 69 -5.03 -14.37 8.87
C ILE A 69 -3.54 -14.07 8.94
N SER A 70 -2.74 -15.01 9.43
CA SER A 70 -1.29 -14.87 9.52
C SER A 70 -0.63 -16.14 9.00
N GLU A 71 0.22 -15.96 8.00
CA GLU A 71 0.99 -17.04 7.39
C GLU A 71 2.49 -16.75 7.48
N GLN A 72 3.30 -17.80 7.44
CA GLN A 72 4.75 -17.70 7.40
C GLN A 72 5.33 -18.82 6.53
N GLY A 73 6.39 -18.50 5.80
CA GLY A 73 7.03 -19.43 4.88
C GLY A 73 8.48 -19.08 4.59
N ILE A 74 9.18 -20.06 4.04
CA ILE A 74 10.51 -19.90 3.44
C ILE A 74 10.31 -20.12 1.95
N LEU A 75 10.82 -19.22 1.12
CA LEU A 75 10.74 -19.32 -0.34
C LEU A 75 12.11 -19.62 -0.91
N GLN A 76 12.21 -20.64 -1.77
CA GLN A 76 13.42 -20.96 -2.52
C GLN A 76 13.12 -20.95 -4.02
N ASP A 77 13.21 -19.76 -4.64
CA ASP A 77 12.88 -19.54 -6.06
C ASP A 77 11.44 -19.99 -6.42
N GLU A 78 10.51 -19.74 -5.51
CA GLU A 78 9.11 -20.13 -5.61
C GLU A 78 8.17 -19.02 -5.12
N THR A 79 6.86 -19.22 -5.33
CA THR A 79 5.80 -18.33 -4.85
C THR A 79 4.95 -19.06 -3.82
N MET A 80 4.53 -18.34 -2.78
CA MET A 80 3.52 -18.78 -1.82
C MET A 80 2.25 -17.97 -2.04
N GLU A 81 1.14 -18.66 -2.24
CA GLU A 81 -0.18 -18.04 -2.29
C GLU A 81 -0.72 -17.86 -0.86
N ILE A 82 -1.32 -16.70 -0.62
CA ILE A 82 -2.03 -16.41 0.62
C ILE A 82 -3.50 -16.30 0.26
N GLU A 83 -4.31 -17.25 0.74
CA GLU A 83 -5.75 -17.23 0.52
C GLU A 83 -6.37 -16.00 1.20
N ASN A 84 -7.23 -15.32 0.46
CA ASN A 84 -7.96 -14.15 0.95
C ASN A 84 -9.33 -14.10 0.29
N GLU A 85 -10.38 -14.15 1.09
CA GLU A 85 -11.77 -14.15 0.63
C GLU A 85 -12.35 -12.72 0.46
N SER A 86 -11.56 -11.68 0.75
CA SER A 86 -12.00 -10.27 0.73
C SER A 86 -11.27 -9.44 -0.31
N ASP A 87 -12.01 -8.64 -1.09
CA ASP A 87 -11.42 -7.65 -2.00
C ASP A 87 -10.85 -6.41 -1.28
N VAL A 88 -11.06 -6.30 0.04
CA VAL A 88 -10.60 -5.19 0.89
C VAL A 88 -9.85 -5.73 2.10
N TYR A 89 -8.57 -5.39 2.21
CA TYR A 89 -7.71 -5.88 3.28
C TYR A 89 -6.54 -4.93 3.57
N GLU A 90 -5.91 -5.14 4.74
CA GLU A 90 -4.61 -4.59 5.09
C GLU A 90 -3.60 -5.73 5.10
N LEU A 91 -2.46 -5.54 4.43
CA LEU A 91 -1.40 -6.55 4.32
C LEU A 91 -0.12 -6.05 4.99
N GLU A 92 0.33 -6.78 6.01
CA GLU A 92 1.61 -6.55 6.68
C GLU A 92 2.53 -7.74 6.41
N ILE A 93 3.66 -7.49 5.72
CA ILE A 93 4.63 -8.54 5.35
C ILE A 93 6.02 -8.17 5.87
N ASN A 94 6.69 -9.17 6.43
CA ASN A 94 8.02 -9.05 6.98
C ASN A 94 8.98 -10.03 6.29
N PHE A 95 9.80 -9.53 5.37
CA PHE A 95 10.86 -10.31 4.73
C PHE A 95 12.11 -10.34 5.63
N LYS A 96 12.67 -11.53 5.85
CA LYS A 96 13.89 -11.75 6.63
C LYS A 96 14.86 -12.64 5.84
N GLU A 97 16.15 -12.52 6.13
CA GLU A 97 17.19 -13.42 5.60
C GLU A 97 17.17 -13.56 4.06
N ILE A 98 17.22 -12.42 3.37
CA ILE A 98 17.00 -12.36 1.92
C ILE A 98 18.31 -12.50 1.14
N GLU A 99 18.45 -13.61 0.41
CA GLU A 99 19.57 -13.84 -0.51
C GLU A 99 19.23 -13.54 -1.97
N ALA A 100 17.95 -13.66 -2.37
CA ALA A 100 17.49 -13.40 -3.74
C ALA A 100 17.84 -11.98 -4.20
N SER A 101 18.16 -11.81 -5.49
CA SER A 101 18.42 -10.49 -6.08
C SER A 101 17.16 -9.63 -6.19
N ARG A 102 16.01 -10.28 -6.38
CA ARG A 102 14.68 -9.69 -6.40
C ARG A 102 13.70 -10.52 -5.61
N PHE A 103 12.79 -9.86 -4.91
CA PHE A 103 11.71 -10.49 -4.15
C PHE A 103 10.55 -9.49 -4.05
N GLY A 104 9.33 -9.95 -3.79
CA GLY A 104 8.19 -9.06 -3.77
C GLY A 104 6.89 -9.78 -3.52
N ILE A 105 5.82 -9.10 -3.90
CA ILE A 105 4.46 -9.61 -3.83
C ILE A 105 3.73 -9.32 -5.13
N GLU A 106 2.83 -10.21 -5.50
CA GLU A 106 1.85 -9.96 -6.53
C GLU A 106 0.48 -9.81 -5.88
N LEU A 107 -0.21 -8.71 -6.20
CA LEU A 107 -1.53 -8.38 -5.69
C LEU A 107 -2.55 -8.48 -6.84
N TYR A 108 -3.80 -8.80 -6.51
CA TYR A 108 -4.88 -8.92 -7.51
C TYR A 108 -4.52 -9.89 -8.66
N SER A 109 -3.80 -10.97 -8.34
CA SER A 109 -3.34 -11.96 -9.32
C SER A 109 -4.52 -12.74 -9.90
N SER A 110 -4.46 -12.99 -11.21
CA SER A 110 -5.42 -13.77 -12.00
C SER A 110 -4.68 -14.53 -13.09
N GLU A 111 -5.38 -15.36 -13.87
CA GLU A 111 -4.77 -16.06 -15.01
C GLU A 111 -4.16 -15.11 -16.08
N LYS A 112 -4.52 -13.82 -16.07
CA LYS A 112 -4.17 -12.87 -17.14
C LYS A 112 -3.33 -11.69 -16.68
N GLU A 113 -3.55 -11.22 -15.46
CA GLU A 113 -2.95 -9.99 -14.94
C GLU A 113 -2.80 -10.01 -13.42
N GLY A 114 -1.87 -9.18 -12.95
CA GLY A 114 -1.58 -8.95 -11.54
C GLY A 114 -0.79 -7.66 -11.36
N LEU A 115 -0.84 -7.09 -10.15
CA LEU A 115 -0.03 -5.95 -9.74
C LEU A 115 1.19 -6.46 -8.97
N VAL A 116 2.35 -6.45 -9.61
CA VAL A 116 3.61 -6.86 -8.99
C VAL A 116 4.27 -5.66 -8.31
N LEU A 117 4.61 -5.82 -7.03
CA LEU A 117 5.48 -4.92 -6.28
C LEU A 117 6.76 -5.68 -5.95
N GLN A 118 7.84 -5.39 -6.67
CA GLN A 118 9.09 -6.14 -6.52
C GLN A 118 10.21 -5.23 -6.06
N PHE A 119 10.96 -5.65 -5.04
CA PHE A 119 12.18 -4.97 -4.62
C PHE A 119 13.38 -5.50 -5.40
N ASP A 120 14.10 -4.61 -6.07
CA ASP A 120 15.38 -4.88 -6.71
C ASP A 120 16.52 -4.48 -5.77
N ARG A 121 17.28 -5.45 -5.25
CA ARG A 121 18.34 -5.20 -4.26
C ARG A 121 19.56 -4.53 -4.85
N GLU A 122 19.88 -4.77 -6.11
CA GLU A 122 21.03 -4.12 -6.75
C GLU A 122 20.77 -2.62 -6.89
N LYS A 123 19.55 -2.27 -7.28
CA LYS A 123 19.15 -0.86 -7.50
C LYS A 123 18.59 -0.17 -6.25
N GLN A 124 18.26 -0.93 -5.20
CA GLN A 124 17.64 -0.43 -3.97
C GLN A 124 16.34 0.34 -4.22
N VAL A 125 15.49 -0.20 -5.11
CA VAL A 125 14.20 0.40 -5.48
C VAL A 125 13.11 -0.65 -5.54
N ILE A 126 11.87 -0.21 -5.32
CA ILE A 126 10.67 -0.99 -5.67
C ILE A 126 10.35 -0.67 -7.13
N ILE A 127 10.20 -1.72 -7.93
CA ILE A 127 9.79 -1.69 -9.34
C ILE A 127 8.40 -2.28 -9.52
#